data_AF-A0A7W1FYK2-F1
#
_entry.id   AF-A0A7W1FYK2-F1
#
_cell.length_a   1.000
_cell.length_b   1.000
_cell.length_c   1.000
_cell.angle_alpha   90.00
_cell.angle_beta   90.00
_cell.angle_gamma   90.00
#
_symmetry.space_group_name_H-M   'P 1'
#
loop_
_entity.id
_entity.type
_entity.pdbx_description
1 polymer ?
#
loop_
_entity_poly.entity_id
_entity_poly.type
_entity_poly.pdbx_seq_one_letter_code
_entity_poly.pdbx_strand_id
1 'polypeptide(L)'
;MKKDLNQIFPELLGRYIKTIQNNYQLRYRRAKDKEFVFNELNTDAGFIIGWESLAPENSQIIDVFSKMYKRGDNISDILTHIKKIYGEVENERPFKRIENGKKITLYLGEEEKALKKLALDERKLLKLVIRHTAYREIQKKLPTMFEEQVAQTKTKSINVQWTAPKETKNEFVQLIYGLHQAGFINKGQGEITKITENLAEIFGIDLGKNWQSNHSASIHKANKDYQPPIFDKIKEAYHRYTSDLRGEKKKNK
;
A
#
# COMPACT_ATOMS: atom_id res chain seq x y z
N MET A 1 -10.75 -14.62 -30.19
CA MET A 1 -9.75 -13.52 -30.21
C MET A 1 -8.59 -13.92 -29.32
N LYS A 2 -7.37 -14.06 -29.87
CA LYS A 2 -6.15 -14.10 -29.03
C LYS A 2 -6.06 -12.73 -28.35
N LYS A 3 -6.20 -12.69 -27.03
CA LYS A 3 -6.02 -11.45 -26.27
C LYS A 3 -4.54 -11.07 -26.35
N ASP A 4 -4.25 -9.78 -26.45
CA ASP A 4 -2.88 -9.27 -26.51
C ASP A 4 -2.15 -9.55 -25.18
N LEU A 5 -1.12 -10.39 -25.24
CA LEU A 5 -0.32 -10.77 -24.07
C LEU A 5 0.35 -9.56 -23.41
N ASN A 6 0.64 -8.51 -24.18
CA ASN A 6 1.23 -7.27 -23.65
C ASN A 6 0.25 -6.48 -22.77
N GLN A 7 -1.06 -6.65 -22.97
CA GLN A 7 -2.09 -6.05 -22.13
C GLN A 7 -2.46 -6.96 -20.95
N ILE A 8 -2.54 -8.28 -21.20
CA ILE A 8 -2.92 -9.25 -20.17
C ILE A 8 -1.84 -9.37 -19.09
N PHE A 9 -0.56 -9.38 -19.47
CA PHE A 9 0.52 -9.63 -18.54
C PHE A 9 0.59 -8.57 -17.41
N PRO A 10 0.61 -7.25 -17.70
CA PRO A 10 0.56 -6.23 -16.67
C PRO A 10 -0.70 -6.30 -15.81
N GLU A 11 -1.85 -6.64 -16.39
CA GLU A 11 -3.10 -6.78 -15.65
C GLU A 11 -3.04 -7.94 -14.65
N LEU A 12 -2.60 -9.12 -15.09
CA LEU A 12 -2.45 -10.29 -14.24
C LEU A 12 -1.38 -10.06 -13.16
N LEU A 13 -0.25 -9.45 -13.53
CA LEU A 13 0.82 -9.09 -12.61
C LEU A 13 0.28 -8.14 -11.52
N GLY A 14 -0.42 -7.07 -11.91
CA GLY A 14 -1.01 -6.12 -10.97
C GLY A 14 -2.04 -6.76 -10.02
N ARG A 15 -2.93 -7.62 -10.54
CA ARG A 15 -3.89 -8.37 -9.72
C ARG A 15 -3.19 -9.29 -8.72
N TYR A 16 -2.15 -9.98 -9.16
CA TYR A 16 -1.40 -10.92 -8.33
C TYR A 16 -0.62 -10.20 -7.22
N ILE A 17 0.09 -9.11 -7.58
CA ILE A 17 0.77 -8.23 -6.61
C ILE A 17 -0.22 -7.72 -5.57
N LYS A 18 -1.37 -7.16 -6.00
CA LYS A 18 -2.38 -6.63 -5.09
C LYS A 18 -2.91 -7.70 -4.12
N THR A 19 -3.07 -8.93 -4.60
CA THR A 19 -3.50 -10.06 -3.75
C THR A 19 -2.47 -10.38 -2.67
N ILE A 20 -1.18 -10.44 -3.05
CA ILE A 20 -0.08 -10.68 -2.09
C ILE A 20 0.01 -9.53 -1.09
N GLN A 21 -0.03 -8.27 -1.56
CA GLN A 21 0.01 -7.08 -0.71
C GLN A 21 -1.12 -7.08 0.31
N ASN A 22 -2.35 -7.33 -0.11
CA ASN A 22 -3.50 -7.38 0.81
C ASN A 22 -3.32 -8.47 1.87
N ASN A 23 -2.81 -9.64 1.49
CA ASN A 23 -2.54 -10.73 2.42
C ASN A 23 -1.45 -10.34 3.43
N TYR A 24 -0.34 -9.77 2.95
CA TYR A 24 0.79 -9.34 3.78
C TYR A 24 0.37 -8.25 4.75
N GLN A 25 -0.36 -7.24 4.28
CA GLN A 25 -0.93 -6.17 5.12
C GLN A 25 -1.91 -6.72 6.16
N LEU A 26 -2.74 -7.69 5.80
CA LEU A 26 -3.67 -8.31 6.76
C LEU A 26 -2.93 -9.09 7.85
N ARG A 27 -1.90 -9.88 7.48
CA ARG A 27 -1.03 -10.59 8.43
C ARG A 27 -0.33 -9.62 9.36
N TYR A 28 0.26 -8.56 8.82
CA TYR A 28 0.95 -7.53 9.58
C TYR A 28 0.02 -6.77 10.54
N ARG A 29 -1.18 -6.39 10.11
CA ARG A 29 -2.18 -5.70 10.95
C ARG A 29 -2.69 -6.56 12.11
N ARG A 30 -2.77 -7.87 11.92
CA ARG A 30 -3.22 -8.83 12.95
C ARG A 30 -2.08 -9.28 13.87
N ALA A 31 -0.84 -8.94 13.55
CA ALA A 31 0.33 -9.37 14.29
C ALA A 31 0.40 -8.70 15.66
N LYS A 32 0.64 -9.48 16.70
CA LYS A 32 1.03 -8.96 18.03
C LYS A 32 2.49 -8.49 18.01
N ASP A 33 3.33 -9.23 17.32
CA ASP A 33 4.74 -8.92 17.07
C ASP A 33 4.91 -8.58 15.58
N LYS A 34 4.97 -7.27 15.30
CA LYS A 34 5.09 -6.74 13.94
C LYS A 34 6.46 -7.02 13.32
N GLU A 35 7.51 -7.05 14.14
CA GLU A 35 8.89 -7.27 13.68
C GLU A 35 9.08 -8.74 13.27
N PHE A 36 8.58 -9.67 14.08
CA PHE A 36 8.55 -11.08 13.74
C PHE A 36 7.83 -11.34 12.41
N VAL A 37 6.62 -10.81 12.24
CA VAL A 37 5.84 -10.99 11.00
C VAL A 37 6.51 -10.32 9.80
N PHE A 38 7.15 -9.16 9.99
CA PHE A 38 7.93 -8.53 8.93
C PHE A 38 9.07 -9.43 8.44
N ASN A 39 9.85 -9.98 9.37
CA ASN A 39 10.96 -10.88 9.05
C ASN A 39 10.47 -12.19 8.40
N GLU A 40 9.35 -12.73 8.89
CA GLU A 40 8.68 -13.89 8.30
C GLU A 40 8.27 -13.62 6.84
N LEU A 41 7.59 -12.50 6.57
CA LEU A 41 7.16 -12.13 5.21
C LEU A 41 8.33 -11.87 4.26
N ASN A 42 9.43 -11.32 4.78
CA ASN A 42 10.67 -11.14 4.01
C ASN A 42 11.31 -12.48 3.66
N THR A 43 11.30 -13.41 4.62
CA THR A 43 11.79 -14.78 4.44
C THR A 43 10.91 -15.54 3.44
N ASP A 44 9.59 -15.42 3.53
CA ASP A 44 8.63 -16.02 2.60
C ASP A 44 8.87 -15.54 1.15
N ALA A 45 9.05 -14.23 0.96
CA ALA A 45 9.33 -13.67 -0.35
C ALA A 45 10.69 -14.14 -0.90
N GLY A 46 11.72 -14.15 -0.05
CA GLY A 46 13.04 -14.66 -0.39
C GLY A 46 13.03 -16.15 -0.73
N PHE A 47 12.30 -16.96 0.04
CA PHE A 47 12.14 -18.39 -0.19
C PHE A 47 11.45 -18.66 -1.53
N ILE A 48 10.41 -17.91 -1.90
CA ILE A 48 9.74 -18.13 -3.18
C ILE A 48 10.65 -17.78 -4.37
N ILE A 49 11.41 -16.69 -4.26
CA ILE A 49 12.41 -16.32 -5.28
C ILE A 49 13.53 -17.37 -5.35
N GLY A 50 14.00 -17.85 -4.19
CA GLY A 50 15.04 -18.88 -4.09
C GLY A 50 14.58 -20.26 -4.56
N TRP A 51 13.34 -20.65 -4.27
CA TRP A 51 12.76 -21.92 -4.68
C TRP A 51 12.64 -22.02 -6.21
N GLU A 52 12.33 -20.91 -6.88
CA GLU A 52 12.36 -20.84 -8.33
C GLU A 52 13.78 -21.02 -8.91
N SER A 53 14.82 -20.76 -8.13
CA SER A 53 16.22 -21.05 -8.50
C SER A 53 16.71 -22.45 -8.12
N LEU A 54 15.95 -23.21 -7.31
CA LEU A 54 16.29 -24.60 -6.96
C LEU A 54 16.00 -25.59 -8.11
N ALA A 55 15.13 -25.21 -9.04
CA ALA A 55 14.96 -25.91 -10.31
C ALA A 55 15.83 -25.21 -11.37
N PRO A 56 16.94 -25.82 -11.81
CA PRO A 56 17.86 -25.24 -12.79
C PRO A 56 17.15 -24.74 -14.06
N GLU A 57 16.10 -25.47 -14.47
CA GLU A 57 15.29 -25.17 -15.66
C GLU A 57 14.54 -23.84 -15.52
N ASN A 58 13.94 -23.62 -14.35
CA ASN A 58 13.18 -22.40 -14.08
C ASN A 58 14.11 -21.19 -14.04
N SER A 59 15.29 -21.35 -13.43
CA SER A 59 16.29 -20.28 -13.31
C SER A 59 16.76 -19.77 -14.68
N GLN A 60 17.04 -20.68 -15.62
CA GLN A 60 17.47 -20.32 -16.98
C GLN A 60 16.40 -19.52 -17.73
N ILE A 61 15.16 -20.00 -17.71
CA ILE A 61 14.02 -19.32 -18.35
C ILE A 61 13.75 -17.95 -17.71
N ILE A 62 13.79 -17.88 -16.38
CA ILE A 62 13.58 -16.64 -15.62
C ILE A 62 14.67 -15.62 -15.92
N ASP A 63 15.93 -16.03 -16.06
CA ASP A 63 17.04 -15.13 -16.38
C ASP A 63 16.88 -14.51 -17.78
N VAL A 64 16.55 -15.34 -18.78
CA VAL A 64 16.25 -14.86 -20.14
C VAL A 64 15.08 -13.90 -20.12
N PHE A 65 13.97 -14.29 -19.50
CA PHE A 65 12.78 -13.44 -19.36
C PHE A 65 13.13 -12.10 -18.69
N SER A 66 13.82 -12.15 -17.55
CA SER A 66 14.16 -10.97 -16.76
C SER A 66 15.06 -9.99 -17.51
N LYS A 67 16.01 -10.50 -18.30
CA LYS A 67 16.90 -9.66 -19.12
C LYS A 67 16.13 -8.92 -20.20
N MET A 68 15.28 -9.63 -20.94
CA MET A 68 14.50 -9.04 -22.03
C MET A 68 13.40 -8.10 -21.51
N TYR A 69 12.70 -8.50 -20.45
CA TYR A 69 11.67 -7.67 -19.81
C TYR A 69 12.24 -6.34 -19.31
N LYS A 70 13.44 -6.35 -18.71
CA LYS A 70 14.12 -5.12 -18.27
C LYS A 70 14.59 -4.22 -19.42
N ARG A 71 14.78 -4.77 -20.62
CA ARG A 71 15.10 -4.00 -21.83
C ARG A 71 13.88 -3.32 -22.44
N GLY A 72 12.67 -3.69 -21.99
CA GLY A 72 11.41 -3.18 -22.53
C GLY A 72 10.90 -3.99 -23.73
N ASP A 73 11.40 -5.21 -23.94
CA ASP A 73 10.92 -6.09 -25.01
C ASP A 73 9.44 -6.48 -24.75
N ASN A 74 8.66 -6.64 -25.83
CA ASN A 74 7.26 -7.05 -25.70
C ASN A 74 7.17 -8.47 -25.12
N ILE A 75 6.20 -8.71 -24.22
CA ILE A 75 5.98 -10.01 -23.58
C ILE A 75 5.78 -11.12 -24.61
N SER A 76 5.01 -10.86 -25.68
CA SER A 76 4.80 -11.83 -26.75
C SER A 76 6.12 -12.24 -27.42
N ASP A 77 7.02 -11.29 -27.64
CA ASP A 77 8.32 -11.51 -28.28
C ASP A 77 9.26 -12.29 -27.36
N ILE A 78 9.25 -11.96 -26.06
CA ILE A 78 10.02 -12.67 -25.03
C ILE A 78 9.59 -14.13 -24.94
N LEU A 79 8.29 -14.40 -24.84
CA LEU A 79 7.78 -15.77 -24.75
C LEU A 79 8.06 -16.57 -26.01
N THR A 80 7.96 -15.94 -27.18
CA THR A 80 8.34 -16.55 -28.47
C THR A 80 9.83 -16.87 -28.52
N HIS A 81 10.68 -15.97 -28.00
CA HIS A 81 12.11 -16.18 -27.91
C HIS A 81 12.48 -17.35 -26.98
N ILE A 82 11.87 -17.42 -25.80
CA ILE A 82 12.05 -18.54 -24.85
C ILE A 82 11.62 -19.85 -25.49
N LYS A 83 10.47 -19.86 -26.18
CA LYS A 83 9.98 -21.05 -26.89
C LYS A 83 10.95 -21.50 -27.99
N LYS A 84 11.55 -20.56 -28.73
CA LYS A 84 12.54 -20.87 -29.76
C LYS A 84 13.83 -21.45 -29.17
N ILE A 85 14.34 -20.88 -28.08
CA ILE A 85 15.60 -21.33 -27.46
C ILE A 85 15.43 -22.70 -26.79
N TYR A 86 14.35 -22.91 -26.04
CA TYR A 86 14.20 -24.09 -25.18
C TYR A 86 13.17 -25.10 -25.69
N GLY A 87 12.15 -24.65 -26.44
CA GLY A 87 11.05 -25.49 -26.90
C GLY A 87 11.28 -26.20 -28.24
N GLU A 88 12.03 -25.58 -29.15
CA GLU A 88 12.30 -26.10 -30.50
C GLU A 88 13.56 -26.99 -30.58
N VAL A 89 14.20 -27.28 -29.45
CA VAL A 89 15.34 -28.20 -29.41
C VAL A 89 14.87 -29.60 -29.78
N GLU A 90 15.45 -30.22 -30.83
CA GLU A 90 15.17 -31.61 -31.17
C GLU A 90 15.48 -32.53 -29.97
N ASN A 91 14.69 -33.59 -29.77
CA ASN A 91 14.91 -34.56 -28.68
C ASN A 91 16.24 -35.31 -28.81
N GLU A 92 16.82 -35.26 -30.02
CA GLU A 92 18.05 -35.86 -30.44
C GLU A 92 18.90 -34.75 -31.05
N ARG A 93 20.07 -34.46 -30.49
CA ARG A 93 21.05 -33.63 -31.19
C ARG A 93 21.92 -34.57 -32.03
N PRO A 94 21.98 -34.42 -33.37
CA PRO A 94 22.93 -35.19 -34.16
C PRO A 94 24.35 -34.71 -33.83
N PHE A 95 25.01 -35.39 -32.90
CA PHE A 95 26.41 -35.14 -32.58
C PHE A 95 27.27 -35.85 -33.61
N LYS A 96 27.76 -35.12 -34.63
CA LYS A 96 28.71 -35.65 -35.60
C LYS A 96 30.13 -35.65 -34.98
N ARG A 97 30.42 -36.63 -34.12
CA ARG A 97 31.79 -37.13 -33.95
C ARG A 97 31.83 -38.59 -34.40
N ILE A 98 32.66 -38.87 -35.40
CA ILE A 98 32.97 -40.23 -35.84
C ILE A 98 34.11 -40.71 -34.96
N GLU A 99 33.82 -41.38 -33.85
CA GLU A 99 34.76 -42.33 -33.26
C GLU A 99 34.34 -43.72 -33.73
N ASN A 100 35.20 -44.38 -34.52
CA ASN A 100 35.01 -45.76 -34.99
C ASN A 100 33.72 -46.02 -35.81
N GLY A 101 33.27 -45.06 -36.63
CA GLY A 101 32.22 -45.30 -37.64
C GLY A 101 30.78 -45.45 -37.12
N LYS A 102 30.53 -45.30 -35.82
CA LYS A 102 29.18 -45.33 -35.23
C LYS A 102 28.67 -43.91 -34.95
N LYS A 103 27.48 -43.60 -35.45
CA LYS A 103 26.76 -42.35 -35.10
C LYS A 103 26.32 -42.43 -33.65
N ILE A 104 26.75 -41.48 -32.82
CA ILE A 104 26.27 -41.34 -31.45
C ILE A 104 25.16 -40.29 -31.46
N THR A 105 23.94 -40.68 -31.10
CA THR A 105 22.82 -39.77 -30.88
C THR A 105 22.89 -39.27 -29.43
N LEU A 106 22.97 -37.96 -29.23
CA LEU A 106 22.84 -37.37 -27.89
C LEU A 106 21.36 -37.15 -27.61
N TYR A 107 20.83 -37.91 -26.67
CA TYR A 107 19.50 -37.67 -26.10
C TYR A 107 19.57 -36.47 -25.17
N LEU A 108 18.53 -35.63 -25.20
CA LEU A 108 18.37 -34.57 -24.20
C LEU A 108 18.37 -35.16 -22.78
N GLY A 109 19.12 -34.51 -21.88
CA GLY A 109 19.07 -34.81 -20.45
C GLY A 109 17.67 -34.58 -19.87
N GLU A 110 17.40 -35.09 -18.66
CA GLU A 110 16.10 -34.88 -18.00
C GLU A 110 15.78 -33.39 -17.80
N GLU A 111 16.79 -32.60 -17.45
CA GLU A 111 16.72 -31.13 -17.31
C GLU A 111 16.31 -30.45 -18.63
N GLU A 112 16.95 -30.80 -19.75
CA GLU A 112 16.63 -30.23 -21.06
C GLU A 112 15.21 -30.63 -21.54
N LYS A 113 14.76 -31.85 -21.21
CA LYS A 113 13.38 -32.30 -21.48
C LYS A 113 12.37 -31.51 -20.64
N ALA A 114 12.67 -31.21 -19.39
CA ALA A 114 11.83 -30.41 -18.51
C ALA A 114 11.75 -28.93 -18.98
N LEU A 115 12.88 -28.34 -19.37
CA LEU A 115 12.95 -27.01 -20.03
C LEU A 115 12.05 -26.95 -21.27
N LYS A 116 12.20 -27.93 -22.17
CA LYS A 116 11.39 -28.02 -23.38
C LYS A 116 9.90 -28.10 -23.07
N LYS A 117 9.51 -28.96 -22.13
CA LYS A 117 8.10 -29.11 -21.73
C LYS A 117 7.52 -27.82 -21.14
N LEU A 118 8.30 -27.10 -20.34
CA LEU A 118 7.90 -25.83 -19.74
C LEU A 118 7.81 -24.70 -20.76
N ALA A 119 8.79 -24.60 -21.66
CA ALA A 119 8.83 -23.57 -22.72
C ALA A 119 7.70 -23.73 -23.76
N LEU A 120 7.24 -24.95 -23.99
CA LEU A 120 6.10 -25.22 -24.88
C LEU A 120 4.73 -24.94 -24.24
N ASP A 121 4.63 -24.98 -22.90
CA ASP A 121 3.39 -24.71 -22.16
C ASP A 121 3.28 -23.22 -21.79
N GLU A 122 2.69 -22.44 -22.70
CA GLU A 122 2.51 -20.98 -22.56
C GLU A 122 1.84 -20.60 -21.23
N ARG A 123 0.88 -21.38 -20.74
CA ARG A 123 0.16 -21.08 -19.50
C ARG A 123 1.04 -21.29 -18.27
N LYS A 124 1.82 -22.38 -18.23
CA LYS A 124 2.75 -22.64 -17.13
C LYS A 124 3.90 -21.64 -17.14
N LEU A 125 4.44 -21.35 -18.32
CA LEU A 125 5.50 -20.36 -18.51
C LEU A 125 5.03 -18.98 -18.02
N LEU A 126 3.85 -18.53 -18.46
CA LEU A 126 3.25 -17.26 -18.05
C LEU A 126 3.06 -17.19 -16.52
N LYS A 127 2.55 -18.26 -15.90
CA LYS A 127 2.38 -18.33 -14.45
C LYS A 127 3.71 -18.22 -13.70
N LEU A 128 4.75 -18.89 -14.20
CA LEU A 128 6.10 -18.84 -13.63
C LEU A 128 6.65 -17.41 -13.66
N VAL A 129 6.65 -16.76 -14.83
CA VAL A 129 7.24 -15.42 -14.97
C VAL A 129 6.45 -14.34 -14.22
N ILE A 130 5.12 -14.45 -14.16
CA ILE A 130 4.27 -13.56 -13.35
C ILE A 130 4.58 -13.73 -11.87
N ARG A 131 4.67 -14.97 -11.39
CA ARG A 131 4.98 -15.24 -9.98
C ARG A 131 6.34 -14.67 -9.61
N HIS A 132 7.38 -14.96 -10.39
CA HIS A 132 8.73 -14.44 -10.15
C HIS A 132 8.74 -12.92 -10.07
N THR A 133 8.13 -12.27 -11.07
CA THR A 133 8.12 -10.81 -11.20
C THR A 133 7.34 -10.16 -10.06
N ALA A 134 6.20 -10.73 -9.68
CA ALA A 134 5.40 -10.25 -8.56
C ALA A 134 6.18 -10.34 -7.24
N TYR A 135 6.80 -11.47 -6.92
CA TYR A 135 7.55 -11.60 -5.66
C TYR A 135 8.78 -10.70 -5.62
N ARG A 136 9.45 -10.48 -6.76
CA ARG A 136 10.51 -9.46 -6.88
C ARG A 136 10.00 -8.06 -6.60
N GLU A 137 8.82 -7.69 -7.10
CA GLU A 137 8.21 -6.39 -6.80
C GLU A 137 7.78 -6.27 -5.34
N ILE A 138 7.20 -7.33 -4.77
CA ILE A 138 6.80 -7.39 -3.36
C ILE A 138 8.03 -7.20 -2.47
N GLN A 139 9.12 -7.91 -2.74
CA GLN A 139 10.36 -7.80 -1.96
C GLN A 139 10.91 -6.37 -1.98
N LYS A 140 10.89 -5.68 -3.12
CA LYS A 140 11.29 -4.26 -3.22
C LYS A 140 10.39 -3.32 -2.43
N LYS A 141 9.08 -3.59 -2.46
CA LYS A 141 8.06 -2.77 -1.79
C LYS A 141 7.90 -3.12 -0.31
N LEU A 142 8.42 -4.26 0.14
CA LEU A 142 8.20 -4.79 1.49
C LEU A 142 8.59 -3.81 2.60
N PRO A 143 9.75 -3.12 2.56
CA PRO A 143 10.14 -2.17 3.61
C PRO A 143 9.14 -1.03 3.77
N THR A 144 8.60 -0.52 2.66
CA THR A 144 7.68 0.62 2.63
C THR A 144 6.20 0.21 2.59
N MET A 145 5.90 -1.10 2.58
CA MET A 145 4.53 -1.64 2.49
C MET A 145 3.75 -1.48 3.80
N PHE A 146 4.48 -1.40 4.90
CA PHE A 146 3.96 -1.34 6.27
C PHE A 146 4.35 -0.08 7.02
N GLU A 147 5.23 0.74 6.43
CA GLU A 147 5.25 2.16 6.79
C GLU A 147 3.79 2.60 6.74
N GLU A 148 3.26 2.97 7.91
CA GLU A 148 1.96 3.60 7.94
C GLU A 148 2.09 4.73 6.94
N GLN A 149 1.42 4.56 5.80
CA GLN A 149 0.84 5.69 5.14
C GLN A 149 0.09 6.36 6.29
N VAL A 150 0.69 7.39 6.87
CA VAL A 150 -0.02 8.55 7.36
C VAL A 150 -0.88 8.86 6.17
N ALA A 151 -2.06 8.26 6.19
CA ALA A 151 -2.94 8.27 5.07
C ALA A 151 -3.32 9.73 5.01
N GLN A 152 -2.67 10.46 4.11
CA GLN A 152 -3.39 11.36 3.25
C GLN A 152 -4.40 10.47 2.51
N THR A 153 -5.43 10.04 3.24
CA THR A 153 -6.75 9.90 2.67
C THR A 153 -6.91 11.17 1.86
N LYS A 154 -6.90 11.03 0.54
CA LYS A 154 -7.65 11.92 -0.33
C LYS A 154 -9.13 11.72 0.01
N THR A 155 -9.52 12.03 1.25
CA THR A 155 -10.81 12.64 1.51
C THR A 155 -10.85 13.83 0.58
N LYS A 156 -11.92 13.97 -0.22
CA LYS A 156 -12.25 15.25 -0.84
C LYS A 156 -11.97 16.30 0.23
N SER A 157 -11.02 17.21 0.01
CA SER A 157 -10.65 18.20 1.01
C SER A 157 -11.87 19.07 1.23
N ILE A 158 -12.70 18.69 2.20
CA ILE A 158 -13.72 19.57 2.72
C ILE A 158 -12.89 20.69 3.34
N ASN A 159 -12.92 21.86 2.71
CA ASN A 159 -12.26 23.05 3.24
C ASN A 159 -13.05 23.44 4.50
N VAL A 160 -12.63 22.91 5.64
CA VAL A 160 -13.20 23.23 6.94
C VAL A 160 -12.57 24.54 7.38
N GLN A 161 -13.40 25.57 7.58
CA GLN A 161 -12.92 26.88 8.02
C GLN A 161 -13.63 27.27 9.31
N TRP A 162 -12.87 27.87 10.23
CA TRP A 162 -13.45 28.59 11.34
C TRP A 162 -14.02 29.91 10.84
N THR A 163 -15.35 29.99 10.80
CA THR A 163 -16.07 31.14 10.23
C THR A 163 -16.43 32.20 11.27
N ALA A 164 -16.15 31.96 12.55
CA ALA A 164 -16.43 32.96 13.58
C ALA A 164 -15.43 34.14 13.50
N PRO A 165 -15.83 35.35 13.96
CA PRO A 165 -15.01 36.55 13.81
C PRO A 165 -13.60 36.40 14.39
N LYS A 166 -12.62 37.13 13.85
CA LYS A 166 -11.20 37.07 14.27
C LYS A 166 -10.97 37.33 15.77
N GLU A 167 -11.90 38.01 16.42
CA GLU A 167 -11.87 38.29 17.87
C GLU A 167 -12.17 37.05 18.72
N THR A 168 -12.72 35.99 18.13
CA THR A 168 -13.07 34.72 18.80
C THR A 168 -11.94 33.68 18.80
N LYS A 169 -10.71 34.05 18.42
CA LYS A 169 -9.56 33.12 18.44
C LYS A 169 -9.33 32.51 19.82
N ASN A 170 -9.50 33.29 20.88
CA ASN A 170 -9.37 32.77 22.23
C ASN A 170 -10.50 31.79 22.59
N GLU A 171 -11.72 31.99 22.06
CA GLU A 171 -12.83 31.05 22.21
C GLU A 171 -12.51 29.70 21.54
N PHE A 172 -11.85 29.72 20.38
CA PHE A 172 -11.35 28.50 19.73
C PHE A 172 -10.35 27.76 20.63
N VAL A 173 -9.35 28.45 21.15
CA VAL A 173 -8.34 27.84 22.04
C VAL A 173 -9.00 27.27 23.30
N GLN A 174 -9.90 28.02 23.94
CA GLN A 174 -10.66 27.59 25.12
C GLN A 174 -11.48 26.33 24.84
N LEU A 175 -12.10 26.23 23.66
CA LEU A 175 -12.85 25.04 23.25
C LEU A 175 -11.95 23.82 23.13
N ILE A 176 -10.81 23.94 22.44
CA ILE A 176 -9.86 22.82 22.30
C ILE A 176 -9.33 22.37 23.65
N TYR A 177 -9.00 23.32 24.53
CA TYR A 177 -8.53 23.02 25.88
C TYR A 177 -9.58 22.29 26.71
N GLY A 178 -10.84 22.72 26.64
CA GLY A 178 -11.96 22.04 27.30
C GLY A 178 -12.17 20.62 26.79
N LEU A 179 -12.13 20.42 25.47
CA LEU A 179 -12.28 19.10 24.84
C LEU A 179 -11.14 18.14 25.20
N HIS A 180 -9.91 18.64 25.25
CA HIS A 180 -8.75 17.87 25.67
C HIS A 180 -8.85 17.46 27.14
N GLN A 181 -9.13 18.41 28.04
CA GLN A 181 -9.23 18.12 29.48
C GLN A 181 -10.41 17.18 29.81
N ALA A 182 -11.50 17.24 29.04
CA ALA A 182 -12.62 16.31 29.15
C ALA A 182 -12.33 14.90 28.59
N GLY A 183 -11.16 14.69 27.96
CA GLY A 183 -10.75 13.40 27.39
C GLY A 183 -11.31 13.12 26.00
N PHE A 184 -11.98 14.07 25.35
CA PHE A 184 -12.57 13.88 24.03
C PHE A 184 -11.55 13.95 22.88
N ILE A 185 -10.39 14.56 23.13
CA ILE A 185 -9.26 14.57 22.20
C ILE A 185 -8.14 13.73 22.80
N ASN A 186 -7.68 12.70 22.08
CA ASN A 186 -6.57 11.83 22.47
C ASN A 186 -6.66 11.28 23.92
N LYS A 187 -7.88 11.08 24.45
CA LYS A 187 -8.11 10.67 25.84
C LYS A 187 -7.47 11.62 26.87
N GLY A 188 -7.32 12.90 26.53
CA GLY A 188 -6.67 13.92 27.37
C GLY A 188 -5.15 13.79 27.44
N GLN A 189 -4.55 13.00 26.54
CA GLN A 189 -3.11 12.79 26.49
C GLN A 189 -2.47 13.57 25.33
N GLY A 190 -1.16 13.77 25.42
CA GLY A 190 -0.37 14.51 24.42
C GLY A 190 -0.30 16.01 24.69
N GLU A 191 0.57 16.68 23.93
CA GLU A 191 0.88 18.08 24.11
C GLU A 191 -0.25 18.97 23.54
N ILE A 192 -1.02 19.58 24.44
CA ILE A 192 -2.23 20.35 24.11
C ILE A 192 -1.95 21.56 23.19
N THR A 193 -0.76 22.15 23.27
CA THR A 193 -0.28 23.24 22.42
C THR A 193 -0.16 22.78 20.96
N LYS A 194 0.54 21.67 20.71
CA LYS A 194 0.67 21.07 19.37
C LYS A 194 -0.69 20.62 18.81
N ILE A 195 -1.56 20.07 19.65
CA ILE A 195 -2.92 19.70 19.26
C ILE A 195 -3.68 20.96 18.80
N THR A 196 -3.58 22.05 19.56
CA THR A 196 -4.26 23.32 19.24
C THR A 196 -3.72 23.93 17.94
N GLU A 197 -2.41 23.91 17.72
CA GLU A 197 -1.77 24.42 16.50
C GLU A 197 -2.19 23.61 15.26
N ASN A 198 -2.16 22.28 15.36
CA ASN A 198 -2.60 21.40 14.27
C ASN A 198 -4.08 21.62 13.93
N LEU A 199 -4.95 21.76 14.94
CA LEU A 199 -6.36 22.04 14.70
C LEU A 199 -6.54 23.46 14.13
N ALA A 200 -5.80 24.46 14.60
CA ALA A 200 -5.86 25.80 14.03
C ALA A 200 -5.49 25.81 12.54
N GLU A 201 -4.46 25.05 12.13
CA GLU A 201 -4.11 24.88 10.72
C GLU A 201 -5.26 24.26 9.92
N ILE A 202 -5.86 23.17 10.41
CA ILE A 202 -7.00 22.50 9.77
C ILE A 202 -8.19 23.46 9.59
N PHE A 203 -8.46 24.30 10.58
CA PHE A 203 -9.57 25.26 10.57
C PHE A 203 -9.20 26.62 9.92
N GLY A 204 -7.98 26.79 9.41
CA GLY A 204 -7.53 28.03 8.77
C GLY A 204 -7.41 29.22 9.73
N ILE A 205 -7.13 28.98 11.01
CA ILE A 205 -6.98 30.01 12.04
C ILE A 205 -5.50 30.35 12.22
N ASP A 206 -5.14 31.61 11.98
CA ASP A 206 -3.85 32.15 12.41
C ASP A 206 -3.91 32.53 13.90
N LEU A 207 -3.28 31.73 14.77
CA LEU A 207 -3.24 31.99 16.21
C LEU A 207 -2.34 33.19 16.56
N GLY A 208 -1.34 33.53 15.74
CA GLY A 208 -0.33 34.54 16.02
C GLY A 208 0.74 34.08 17.03
N LYS A 209 1.92 34.72 17.04
CA LYS A 209 3.11 34.24 17.78
C LYS A 209 2.95 34.13 19.30
N ASN A 210 2.05 34.92 19.91
CA ASN A 210 1.91 35.05 21.37
C ASN A 210 0.59 34.47 21.90
N TRP A 211 -0.05 33.58 21.14
CA TRP A 211 -1.38 33.06 21.49
C TRP A 211 -1.42 32.34 22.84
N GLN A 212 -0.36 31.59 23.17
CA GLN A 212 -0.25 30.85 24.43
C GLN A 212 -0.23 31.80 25.63
N SER A 213 0.61 32.85 25.56
CA SER A 213 0.70 33.88 26.59
C SER A 213 -0.62 34.64 26.75
N ASN A 214 -1.29 34.95 25.63
CA ASN A 214 -2.58 35.62 25.64
C ASN A 214 -3.68 34.74 26.26
N HIS A 215 -3.69 33.45 25.93
CA HIS A 215 -4.63 32.49 26.48
C HIS A 215 -4.42 32.30 27.98
N SER A 216 -3.18 32.08 28.42
CA SER A 216 -2.80 31.99 29.83
C SER A 216 -3.21 33.25 30.61
N ALA A 217 -2.88 34.44 30.07
CA ALA A 217 -3.28 35.71 30.67
C ALA A 217 -4.82 35.84 30.76
N SER A 218 -5.56 35.34 29.77
CA SER A 218 -7.04 35.37 29.80
C SER A 218 -7.62 34.50 30.92
N ILE A 219 -7.00 33.36 31.22
CA ILE A 219 -7.41 32.49 32.33
C ILE A 219 -7.10 33.15 33.67
N HIS A 220 -5.88 33.68 33.83
CA HIS A 220 -5.46 34.29 35.10
C HIS A 220 -6.16 35.61 35.42
N LYS A 221 -6.62 36.34 34.40
CA LYS A 221 -7.42 37.57 34.56
C LYS A 221 -8.92 37.31 34.72
N ALA A 222 -9.37 36.07 34.51
CA ALA A 222 -10.78 35.72 34.62
C ALA A 222 -11.21 35.53 36.08
N ASN A 223 -12.48 35.81 36.35
CA ASN A 223 -13.08 35.53 37.66
C ASN A 223 -13.16 34.01 37.91
N LYS A 224 -13.22 33.60 39.17
CA LYS A 224 -13.21 32.19 39.60
C LYS A 224 -14.29 31.32 38.92
N ASP A 225 -15.43 31.93 38.58
CA ASP A 225 -16.58 31.27 37.96
C ASP A 225 -16.72 31.62 36.47
N TYR A 226 -15.65 32.11 35.83
CA TYR A 226 -15.69 32.43 34.41
C TYR A 226 -15.86 31.17 33.57
N GLN A 227 -16.95 31.16 32.80
CA GLN A 227 -17.20 30.17 31.78
C GLN A 227 -17.02 30.81 30.39
N PRO A 228 -16.18 30.24 29.51
CA PRO A 228 -16.07 30.72 28.13
C PRO A 228 -17.43 30.73 27.41
N PRO A 229 -17.84 31.87 26.81
CA PRO A 229 -19.15 32.00 26.14
C PRO A 229 -19.40 30.99 25.02
N ILE A 230 -18.32 30.45 24.43
CA ILE A 230 -18.40 29.47 23.35
C ILE A 230 -19.12 28.18 23.75
N PHE A 231 -19.02 27.76 25.02
CA PHE A 231 -19.66 26.53 25.48
C PHE A 231 -21.18 26.66 25.50
N ASP A 232 -21.70 27.79 25.95
CA ASP A 232 -23.14 28.04 25.95
C ASP A 232 -23.67 28.21 24.52
N LYS A 233 -22.94 28.94 23.66
CA LYS A 233 -23.26 29.07 22.23
C LYS A 233 -23.38 27.70 21.54
N ILE A 234 -22.44 26.78 21.80
CA ILE A 234 -22.46 25.42 21.23
C ILE A 234 -23.64 24.61 21.77
N LYS A 235 -23.87 24.67 23.09
CA LYS A 235 -24.98 23.98 23.74
C LYS A 235 -26.33 24.42 23.15
N GLU A 236 -26.56 25.72 23.05
CA GLU A 236 -27.77 26.29 22.43
C GLU A 236 -27.91 25.88 20.96
N ALA A 237 -26.82 25.96 20.18
CA ALA A 237 -26.84 25.56 18.78
C ALA A 237 -27.21 24.08 18.59
N TYR A 238 -26.70 23.20 19.46
CA TYR A 238 -27.05 21.78 19.44
C TYR A 238 -28.52 21.54 19.83
N HIS A 239 -29.05 22.27 20.81
CA HIS A 239 -30.47 22.22 21.15
C HIS A 239 -31.38 22.68 20.01
N ARG A 240 -31.00 23.73 19.26
CA ARG A 240 -31.72 24.16 18.05
C ARG A 240 -31.71 23.07 16.98
N TYR A 241 -30.53 22.57 16.62
CA TYR A 241 -30.37 21.50 15.62
C TYR A 241 -31.25 20.27 15.90
N THR A 242 -31.26 19.82 17.16
CA THR A 242 -32.07 18.66 17.57
C THR A 242 -33.58 18.95 17.59
N SER A 243 -33.98 20.19 17.88
CA SER A 243 -35.38 20.62 17.84
C SER A 243 -35.91 20.68 16.41
N ASP A 244 -35.11 21.22 15.48
CA ASP A 244 -35.45 21.33 14.07
C ASP A 244 -35.66 19.94 13.43
N LEU A 245 -34.74 19.00 13.68
CA LEU A 245 -34.86 17.61 13.23
C LEU A 245 -36.11 16.89 13.76
N ARG A 246 -36.52 17.20 14.99
CA ARG A 246 -37.75 16.63 15.59
C ARG A 246 -39.00 17.31 15.03
N GLY A 247 -38.94 18.59 14.73
CA GLY A 247 -40.01 19.35 14.08
C GLY A 247 -40.28 18.90 12.64
N GLU A 248 -39.23 18.66 11.87
CA GLU A 248 -39.31 18.11 10.50
C GLU A 248 -39.94 16.71 10.48
N LYS A 249 -39.58 15.84 11.44
CA LYS A 249 -40.23 14.53 11.60
C LYS A 249 -41.71 14.59 11.97
N LYS A 250 -42.17 15.68 12.62
CA LYS A 250 -43.58 15.89 12.96
C LYS A 250 -44.39 16.50 11.82
N LYS A 251 -43.76 17.23 10.89
CA LYS A 251 -44.42 17.79 9.68
C LYS A 251 -44.57 16.77 8.55
N ASN A 252 -43.73 15.73 8.53
CA ASN A 252 -43.76 14.64 7.54
C ASN A 252 -44.58 13.41 8.00
N LYS A 253 -45.41 13.57 9.04
CA LYS A 253 -46.40 12.58 9.49
C LYS A 253 -47.78 13.20 9.37
#